data_AF-A0A151F4B6-F1
#
_entry.id   AF-A0A151F4B6-F1
#
_cell.length_a   1.000
_cell.length_b   1.000
_cell.length_c   1.000
_cell.angle_alpha   90.00
_cell.angle_beta   90.00
_cell.angle_gamma   90.00
#
_symmetry.space_group_name_H-M   'P 1'
#
loop_
_entity.id
_entity.type
_entity.pdbx_description
1 polymer ?
#
loop_
_entity_poly.entity_id
_entity_poly.type
_entity_poly.pdbx_seq_one_letter_code
_entity_poly.pdbx_strand_id
1 'polypeptide(L)'
;MKKLFDNEKDIGHKVMHLEKALPENITLEMGLAMYQLAQFEEIKTCDSGKEFAATLKKRSFSEEFLSAYDLFMEEYGFRCPKEMDVATSRLYEQPAAFFEILQVMAENRDPALNPQAVYVTSKEEREQAYREFLKRAREKGWLTHKLFRWFYHVLVEFGGYREIHKYYYIMIIDIFRKYVLNAAQHLVDQGRLDNTEQVFDLTIADLEEALEDPSVDVQNRADKNTQFLKKIKNIRNFPRIIDSRGKILRSPKREVSEDEIVGEPISPGVIRGTVKVLHTPDEKPVLPGDILVARATDPGWTPLFINAGGVILEVGGLLQHGALVAREYGKPCVAGIEDVTALLRDGQVVEMDGSTGVIQIVTNDPE
;
A
#
# COMPACT_ATOMS: atom_id res chain seq x y z
N MET A 1 16.96 -20.84 -0.26
CA MET A 1 16.95 -21.41 1.11
C MET A 1 16.05 -22.64 1.24
N LYS A 2 14.79 -22.62 0.78
CA LYS A 2 13.85 -23.77 0.87
C LYS A 2 14.46 -25.12 0.42
N LYS A 3 15.15 -25.13 -0.73
CA LYS A 3 15.85 -26.31 -1.28
C LYS A 3 16.87 -26.99 -0.37
N LEU A 4 17.44 -26.27 0.60
CA LEU A 4 18.36 -26.86 1.58
C LEU A 4 17.64 -27.78 2.57
N PHE A 5 16.30 -27.69 2.62
CA PHE A 5 15.48 -28.39 3.58
C PHE A 5 14.23 -29.09 3.00
N ASP A 6 14.13 -29.26 1.67
CA ASP A 6 12.93 -29.78 0.97
C ASP A 6 12.38 -31.15 1.47
N ASN A 7 13.14 -31.92 2.25
CA ASN A 7 12.73 -33.25 2.76
C ASN A 7 11.99 -33.23 4.11
N GLU A 8 11.70 -32.05 4.68
CA GLU A 8 11.08 -31.92 6.01
C GLU A 8 9.65 -31.35 5.90
N LYS A 9 8.67 -32.05 6.49
CA LYS A 9 7.22 -31.82 6.32
C LYS A 9 6.63 -30.53 6.92
N ASP A 10 7.44 -29.61 7.44
CA ASP A 10 6.95 -28.44 8.21
C ASP A 10 7.71 -27.12 7.89
N ILE A 11 8.29 -27.04 6.69
CA ILE A 11 9.26 -25.98 6.37
C ILE A 11 8.64 -24.82 5.59
N GLY A 12 7.60 -25.08 4.79
CA GLY A 12 6.99 -24.09 3.92
C GLY A 12 6.59 -22.81 4.65
N HIS A 13 5.86 -22.94 5.75
CA HIS A 13 5.39 -21.79 6.53
C HIS A 13 6.51 -21.14 7.34
N LYS A 14 7.41 -21.94 7.93
CA LYS A 14 8.51 -21.45 8.79
C LYS A 14 9.57 -20.65 8.04
N VAL A 15 9.82 -20.97 6.76
CA VAL A 15 10.78 -20.19 5.93
C VAL A 15 10.31 -18.75 5.74
N MET A 16 9.00 -18.49 5.70
CA MET A 16 8.47 -17.13 5.53
C MET A 16 8.84 -16.21 6.71
N HIS A 17 9.02 -16.76 7.92
CA HIS A 17 9.45 -15.97 9.07
C HIS A 17 10.87 -15.42 8.90
N LEU A 18 11.72 -16.02 8.06
CA LEU A 18 13.06 -15.51 7.79
C LEU A 18 13.06 -14.15 7.05
N GLU A 19 11.96 -13.80 6.41
CA GLU A 19 11.79 -12.57 5.61
C GLU A 19 11.02 -11.47 6.34
N LYS A 20 10.65 -11.68 7.62
CA LYS A 20 9.92 -10.70 8.43
C LYS A 20 10.84 -9.58 8.95
N ALA A 21 10.33 -8.34 9.00
CA ALA A 21 11.01 -7.19 9.59
C ALA A 21 12.49 -7.09 9.13
N LEU A 22 12.67 -7.10 7.81
CA LEU A 22 13.97 -6.91 7.19
C LEU A 22 14.43 -5.46 7.41
N PRO A 23 15.70 -5.24 7.75
CA PRO A 23 16.23 -3.89 7.93
C PRO A 23 16.23 -3.13 6.60
N GLU A 24 16.25 -1.79 6.67
CA GLU A 24 16.40 -0.90 5.52
C GLU A 24 15.29 -1.06 4.46
N ASN A 25 14.07 -1.40 4.93
CA ASN A 25 12.87 -1.34 4.10
C ASN A 25 12.22 0.04 4.24
N ILE A 26 12.46 0.89 3.24
CA ILE A 26 11.99 2.29 3.21
C ILE A 26 10.47 2.45 3.35
N THR A 27 9.67 1.46 2.92
CA THR A 27 8.21 1.55 3.03
C THR A 27 7.72 1.16 4.42
N LEU A 28 8.40 0.22 5.08
CA LEU A 28 8.15 -0.10 6.48
C LEU A 28 8.56 1.07 7.39
N GLU A 29 9.71 1.68 7.11
CA GLU A 29 10.21 2.87 7.82
C GLU A 29 9.24 4.04 7.71
N MET A 30 8.70 4.31 6.51
CA MET A 30 7.62 5.28 6.32
C MET A 30 6.42 5.00 7.23
N GLY A 31 5.94 3.76 7.29
CA GLY A 31 4.79 3.40 8.13
C GLY A 31 5.07 3.55 9.63
N LEU A 32 6.29 3.26 10.08
CA LEU A 32 6.73 3.52 11.47
C LEU A 32 6.81 5.02 11.76
N ALA A 33 7.34 5.83 10.83
CA ALA A 33 7.41 7.27 10.95
C ALA A 33 6.02 7.93 11.00
N MET A 34 5.08 7.44 10.17
CA MET A 34 3.66 7.86 10.25
C MET A 34 3.06 7.55 11.62
N TYR A 35 3.30 6.36 12.15
CA TYR A 35 2.80 5.99 13.47
C TYR A 35 3.36 6.89 14.58
N GLN A 36 4.64 7.25 14.51
CA GLN A 36 5.26 8.20 15.44
C GLN A 36 4.62 9.59 15.35
N LEU A 37 4.37 10.10 14.14
CA LEU A 37 3.64 11.36 13.94
C LEU A 37 2.23 11.30 14.53
N ALA A 38 1.53 10.18 14.38
CA ALA A 38 0.20 9.99 14.95
C ALA A 38 0.16 10.04 16.49
N GLN A 39 1.31 9.85 17.16
CA GLN A 39 1.37 9.91 18.63
C GLN A 39 1.39 11.34 19.20
N PHE A 40 1.62 12.36 18.37
CA PHE A 40 1.63 13.75 18.82
C PHE A 40 0.23 14.20 19.28
N GLU A 41 0.19 15.03 20.33
CA GLU A 41 -1.07 15.53 20.88
C GLU A 41 -1.80 16.42 19.88
N GLU A 42 -1.07 17.13 19.02
CA GLU A 42 -1.60 17.93 17.92
C GLU A 42 -2.47 17.11 16.95
N ILE A 43 -2.11 15.85 16.70
CA ILE A 43 -2.91 14.95 15.86
C ILE A 43 -4.16 14.49 16.60
N LYS A 44 -4.05 14.21 17.91
CA LYS A 44 -5.15 13.68 18.72
C LYS A 44 -6.19 14.74 19.10
N THR A 45 -5.80 16.01 19.14
CA THR A 45 -6.62 17.10 19.67
C THR A 45 -7.24 17.98 18.59
N CYS A 46 -6.72 17.94 17.35
CA CYS A 46 -7.30 18.71 16.25
C CYS A 46 -8.63 18.10 15.81
N ASP A 47 -9.64 18.94 15.53
CA ASP A 47 -11.01 18.47 15.29
C ASP A 47 -11.22 17.96 13.86
N SER A 48 -10.43 18.44 12.89
CA SER A 48 -10.59 18.08 11.48
C SER A 48 -9.36 18.33 10.63
N GLY A 49 -9.23 17.62 9.51
CA GLY A 49 -8.16 17.88 8.53
C GLY A 49 -8.13 19.31 7.98
N LYS A 50 -9.27 20.01 7.93
CA LYS A 50 -9.34 21.42 7.49
C LYS A 50 -8.69 22.36 8.50
N GLU A 51 -8.98 22.17 9.78
CA GLU A 51 -8.35 22.93 10.86
C GLU A 51 -6.85 22.63 10.88
N PHE A 52 -6.47 21.35 10.82
CA PHE A 52 -5.08 20.92 10.79
C PHE A 52 -4.30 21.62 9.67
N ALA A 53 -4.82 21.60 8.43
CA ALA A 53 -4.19 22.23 7.28
C ALA A 53 -4.06 23.76 7.45
N ALA A 54 -5.06 24.42 8.04
CA ALA A 54 -5.02 25.86 8.29
C ALA A 54 -3.99 26.25 9.36
N THR A 55 -3.88 25.45 10.43
CA THR A 55 -2.93 25.64 11.52
C THR A 55 -1.50 25.34 11.07
N LEU A 56 -1.31 24.28 10.28
CA LEU A 56 -0.04 23.93 9.65
C LEU A 56 0.44 25.05 8.72
N LYS A 57 -0.45 25.63 7.90
CA LYS A 57 -0.11 26.75 7.01
C LYS A 57 0.39 27.97 7.76
N LYS A 58 -0.14 28.22 8.96
CA LYS A 58 0.32 29.30 9.87
C LYS A 58 1.52 28.89 10.72
N ARG A 59 1.95 27.62 10.63
CA ARG A 59 3.00 26.99 11.46
C ARG A 59 2.78 27.24 12.96
N SER A 60 1.54 27.08 13.43
CA SER A 60 1.15 27.40 14.82
C SER A 60 1.13 26.19 15.76
N PHE A 61 1.60 25.02 15.33
CA PHE A 61 1.82 23.86 16.19
C PHE A 61 3.13 23.98 16.99
N SER A 62 3.40 23.04 17.90
CA SER A 62 4.66 23.02 18.64
C SER A 62 5.86 22.86 17.70
N GLU A 63 7.02 23.38 18.12
CA GLU A 63 8.27 23.25 17.38
C GLU A 63 8.69 21.77 17.20
N GLU A 64 8.41 20.95 18.22
CA GLU A 64 8.69 19.51 18.19
C GLU A 64 7.86 18.81 17.10
N PHE A 65 6.54 19.06 17.07
CA PHE A 65 5.67 18.50 16.04
C PHE A 65 6.03 18.99 14.64
N LEU A 66 6.25 20.31 14.47
CA LEU A 66 6.60 20.87 13.17
C LEU A 66 7.91 20.29 12.63
N SER A 67 8.91 20.08 13.51
CA SER A 67 10.18 19.46 13.12
C SER A 67 9.99 18.01 12.67
N ALA A 68 9.21 17.22 13.42
CA ALA A 68 8.92 15.83 13.05
C ALA A 68 8.12 15.75 11.73
N TYR A 69 7.12 16.62 11.57
CA TYR A 69 6.29 16.70 10.37
C TYR A 69 7.12 17.09 9.14
N ASP A 70 7.98 18.10 9.25
CA ASP A 70 8.83 18.56 8.15
C ASP A 70 9.83 17.49 7.72
N LEU A 71 10.46 16.79 8.68
CA LEU A 71 11.35 15.66 8.38
C LEU A 71 10.61 14.55 7.63
N PHE A 72 9.41 14.20 8.08
CA PHE A 72 8.59 13.21 7.39
C PHE A 72 8.20 13.67 5.97
N MET A 73 7.89 14.94 5.78
CA MET A 73 7.54 15.48 4.46
C MET A 73 8.75 15.53 3.52
N GLU A 74 9.95 15.77 4.05
CA GLU A 74 11.20 15.70 3.30
C GLU A 74 11.47 14.27 2.82
N GLU A 75 11.31 13.28 3.70
CA GLU A 75 11.60 11.87 3.37
C GLU A 75 10.47 11.19 2.58
N TYR A 76 9.20 11.48 2.85
CA TYR A 76 8.07 10.70 2.32
C TYR A 76 6.95 11.55 1.71
N GLY A 77 7.01 12.88 1.82
CA GLY A 77 5.92 13.77 1.41
C GLY A 77 5.60 13.71 -0.09
N PHE A 78 6.55 13.27 -0.92
CA PHE A 78 6.37 13.08 -2.35
C PHE A 78 5.62 11.79 -2.73
N ARG A 79 5.38 10.88 -1.77
CA ARG A 79 4.64 9.64 -2.01
C ARG A 79 3.14 9.86 -1.92
N CYS A 80 2.37 8.95 -2.50
CA CYS A 80 0.90 8.96 -2.44
C CYS A 80 0.31 7.64 -2.96
N PRO A 81 -0.98 7.36 -2.71
CA PRO A 81 -1.69 6.36 -3.48
C PRO A 81 -1.58 6.65 -4.98
N LYS A 82 -1.47 5.62 -5.82
CA LYS A 82 -1.27 5.75 -7.28
C LYS A 82 -0.06 6.60 -7.69
N GLU A 83 1.00 6.60 -6.88
CA GLU A 83 2.23 7.39 -7.06
C GLU A 83 2.92 7.28 -8.44
N MET A 84 2.68 6.22 -9.22
CA MET A 84 3.21 6.09 -10.59
C MET A 84 2.59 7.10 -11.57
N ASP A 85 1.40 7.59 -11.27
CA ASP A 85 0.74 8.61 -12.07
C ASP A 85 1.25 10.00 -11.66
N VAL A 86 1.82 10.71 -12.63
CA VAL A 86 2.31 12.09 -12.46
C VAL A 86 1.15 13.02 -12.08
N ALA A 87 -0.07 12.74 -12.54
CA ALA A 87 -1.25 13.56 -12.29
C ALA A 87 -1.76 13.46 -10.85
N THR A 88 -1.41 12.40 -10.12
CA THR A 88 -1.91 12.20 -8.74
C THR A 88 -1.24 13.16 -7.77
N SER A 89 -2.05 13.80 -6.91
CA SER A 89 -1.54 14.75 -5.91
C SER A 89 -0.75 14.06 -4.81
N ARG A 90 0.38 14.67 -4.42
CA ARG A 90 1.32 14.14 -3.43
C ARG A 90 0.83 14.42 -2.01
N LEU A 91 1.43 13.74 -1.03
CA LEU A 91 1.04 13.88 0.36
C LEU A 91 1.22 15.31 0.88
N TYR A 92 2.33 15.97 0.50
CA TYR A 92 2.59 17.36 0.89
C TYR A 92 1.55 18.35 0.31
N GLU A 93 0.84 17.97 -0.75
CA GLU A 93 -0.22 18.77 -1.38
C GLU A 93 -1.58 18.59 -0.66
N GLN A 94 -1.70 17.56 0.19
CA GLN A 94 -2.96 17.13 0.80
C GLN A 94 -2.85 16.98 2.33
N PRO A 95 -2.47 18.03 3.08
CA PRO A 95 -2.27 17.95 4.53
C PRO A 95 -3.55 17.55 5.28
N ALA A 96 -4.73 17.93 4.79
CA ALA A 96 -5.99 17.55 5.40
C ALA A 96 -6.26 16.04 5.30
N ALA A 97 -6.08 15.45 4.11
CA ALA A 97 -6.26 14.01 3.93
C ALA A 97 -5.20 13.20 4.69
N PHE A 98 -3.95 13.69 4.73
CA PHE A 98 -2.90 13.07 5.53
C PHE A 98 -3.22 13.08 7.02
N PHE A 99 -3.79 14.17 7.54
CA PHE A 99 -4.23 14.24 8.93
C PHE A 99 -5.27 13.16 9.27
N GLU A 100 -6.30 12.98 8.43
CA GLU A 100 -7.33 11.96 8.67
C GLU A 100 -6.71 10.55 8.78
N ILE A 101 -5.70 10.27 7.97
CA ILE A 101 -4.92 9.03 8.04
C ILE A 101 -4.21 8.90 9.39
N LEU A 102 -3.53 9.95 9.86
CA LEU A 102 -2.83 9.95 11.14
C LEU A 102 -3.79 9.85 12.33
N GLN A 103 -4.94 10.51 12.27
CA GLN A 103 -5.97 10.47 13.31
C GLN A 103 -6.49 9.05 13.50
N VAL A 104 -6.78 8.36 12.39
CA VAL A 104 -7.22 6.95 12.40
C VAL A 104 -6.14 6.00 12.96
N MET A 105 -4.85 6.33 12.81
CA MET A 105 -3.77 5.60 13.51
C MET A 105 -3.72 5.91 15.01
N ALA A 106 -3.91 7.17 15.39
CA ALA A 106 -3.82 7.64 16.78
C ALA A 106 -4.94 7.05 17.67
N GLU A 107 -6.11 6.80 17.09
CA GLU A 107 -7.25 6.20 17.78
C GLU A 107 -7.06 4.71 18.09
N ASN A 108 -6.12 4.03 17.43
CA ASN A 108 -5.88 2.62 17.62
C ASN A 108 -5.15 2.35 18.95
N ARG A 109 -5.91 1.85 19.94
CA ARG A 109 -5.40 1.54 21.29
C ARG A 109 -5.02 0.07 21.49
N ASP A 110 -5.20 -0.78 20.49
CA ASP A 110 -4.86 -2.20 20.61
C ASP A 110 -3.33 -2.38 20.52
N PRO A 111 -2.66 -2.85 21.60
CA PRO A 111 -1.23 -3.11 21.58
C PRO A 111 -0.81 -4.13 20.49
N ALA A 112 -1.72 -5.03 20.08
CA ALA A 112 -1.46 -6.02 19.03
C ALA A 112 -1.48 -5.44 17.61
N LEU A 113 -2.05 -4.25 17.42
CA LEU A 113 -2.08 -3.55 16.13
C LEU A 113 -1.06 -2.41 16.06
N ASN A 114 -0.29 -2.18 17.14
CA ASN A 114 0.77 -1.18 17.19
C ASN A 114 1.91 -1.55 16.21
N PRO A 115 2.16 -0.75 15.17
CA PRO A 115 3.23 -0.97 14.17
C PRO A 115 4.60 -1.24 14.77
N GLN A 116 4.96 -0.48 15.80
CA GLN A 116 6.25 -0.58 16.46
C GLN A 116 6.36 -1.90 17.24
N ALA A 117 5.29 -2.29 17.96
CA ALA A 117 5.26 -3.55 18.70
C ALA A 117 5.29 -4.75 17.73
N VAL A 118 4.48 -4.69 16.67
CA VAL A 118 4.43 -5.69 15.61
C VAL A 118 5.79 -5.85 14.92
N TYR A 119 6.50 -4.75 14.65
CA TYR A 119 7.84 -4.78 14.09
C TYR A 119 8.83 -5.49 15.02
N VAL A 120 8.81 -5.17 16.31
CA VAL A 120 9.66 -5.81 17.33
C VAL A 120 9.38 -7.31 17.41
N THR A 121 8.11 -7.71 17.54
CA THR A 121 7.71 -9.12 17.57
C THR A 121 8.11 -9.85 16.28
N SER A 122 7.87 -9.24 15.13
CA SER A 122 8.24 -9.83 13.82
C SER A 122 9.76 -10.02 13.67
N LYS A 123 10.56 -9.11 14.22
CA LYS A 123 12.02 -9.23 14.27
C LYS A 123 12.44 -10.40 15.17
N GLU A 124 11.84 -10.52 16.35
CA GLU A 124 12.12 -11.63 17.28
C GLU A 124 11.78 -12.99 16.66
N GLU A 125 10.63 -13.10 15.99
CA GLU A 125 10.21 -14.30 15.26
C GLU A 125 11.21 -14.66 14.16
N ARG A 126 11.70 -13.67 13.39
CA ARG A 126 12.74 -13.89 12.38
C ARG A 126 14.02 -14.42 12.99
N GLU A 127 14.48 -13.84 14.09
CA GLU A 127 15.69 -14.29 14.78
C GLU A 127 15.54 -15.70 15.35
N GLN A 128 14.37 -16.02 15.88
CA GLN A 128 14.05 -17.38 16.36
C GLN A 128 14.06 -18.38 15.20
N ALA A 129 13.39 -18.05 14.09
CA ALA A 129 13.42 -18.88 12.89
C ALA A 129 14.85 -19.07 12.38
N TYR A 130 15.66 -18.01 12.33
CA TYR A 130 17.07 -18.11 11.96
C TYR A 130 17.83 -19.06 12.88
N ARG A 131 17.69 -18.96 14.20
CA ARG A 131 18.35 -19.87 15.17
C ARG A 131 17.93 -21.33 14.94
N GLU A 132 16.65 -21.58 14.70
CA GLU A 132 16.11 -22.91 14.41
C GLU A 132 16.70 -23.49 13.12
N PHE A 133 16.61 -22.76 12.00
CA PHE A 133 17.14 -23.21 10.72
C PHE A 133 18.66 -23.34 10.72
N LEU A 134 19.36 -22.48 11.47
CA LEU A 134 20.82 -22.58 11.64
C LEU A 134 21.21 -23.88 12.36
N LYS A 135 20.46 -24.27 13.39
CA LYS A 135 20.64 -25.56 14.09
C LYS A 135 20.42 -26.73 13.14
N ARG A 136 19.31 -26.75 12.40
CA ARG A 136 19.02 -27.79 11.40
C ARG A 136 20.09 -27.86 10.30
N ALA A 137 20.57 -26.71 9.85
CA ALA A 137 21.63 -26.64 8.86
C ALA A 137 22.95 -27.23 9.37
N ARG A 138 23.26 -27.09 10.68
CA ARG A 138 24.42 -27.75 11.31
C ARG A 138 24.26 -29.27 11.33
N GLU A 139 23.07 -29.76 11.69
CA GLU A 139 22.76 -31.20 11.75
C GLU A 139 22.89 -31.88 10.37
N LYS A 140 22.62 -31.16 9.28
CA LYS A 140 22.81 -31.66 7.90
C LYS A 140 24.26 -31.65 7.41
N GLY A 141 25.17 -30.98 8.11
CA GLY A 141 26.59 -30.95 7.79
C GLY A 141 27.14 -29.55 7.47
N TRP A 142 28.48 -29.47 7.43
CA TRP A 142 29.22 -28.21 7.41
C TRP A 142 28.92 -27.34 6.18
N LEU A 143 28.74 -27.95 5.00
CA LEU A 143 28.42 -27.25 3.75
C LEU A 143 27.06 -26.56 3.83
N THR A 144 26.03 -27.28 4.27
CA THR A 144 24.66 -26.76 4.43
C THR A 144 24.63 -25.62 5.45
N HIS A 145 25.35 -25.75 6.56
CA HIS A 145 25.49 -24.70 7.56
C HIS A 145 26.11 -23.42 6.98
N LYS A 146 27.23 -23.54 6.26
CA LYS A 146 27.93 -22.40 5.65
C LYS A 146 27.08 -21.72 4.59
N LEU A 147 26.44 -22.51 3.71
CA LEU A 147 25.56 -21.99 2.66
C LEU A 147 24.33 -21.30 3.25
N PHE A 148 23.64 -21.91 4.21
CA PHE A 148 22.48 -21.30 4.85
C PHE A 148 22.82 -19.95 5.50
N ARG A 149 23.91 -19.89 6.27
CA ARG A 149 24.38 -18.65 6.90
C ARG A 149 24.68 -17.57 5.86
N TRP A 150 25.32 -17.93 4.75
CA TRP A 150 25.59 -16.99 3.66
C TRP A 150 24.31 -16.49 2.98
N PHE A 151 23.39 -17.39 2.62
CA PHE A 151 22.11 -16.99 2.02
C PHE A 151 21.27 -16.11 2.94
N TYR A 152 21.24 -16.42 4.24
CA TYR A 152 20.51 -15.60 5.21
C TYR A 152 21.15 -14.22 5.38
N HIS A 153 22.49 -14.14 5.40
CA HIS A 153 23.19 -12.86 5.38
C HIS A 153 22.79 -12.01 4.16
N VAL A 154 22.81 -12.60 2.96
CA VAL A 154 22.37 -11.90 1.74
C VAL A 154 20.92 -11.45 1.84
N LEU A 155 20.03 -12.30 2.37
CA LEU A 155 18.61 -11.94 2.56
C LEU A 155 18.44 -10.75 3.51
N VAL A 156 19.09 -10.77 4.67
CA VAL A 156 18.94 -9.69 5.66
C VAL A 156 19.56 -8.39 5.15
N GLU A 157 20.71 -8.47 4.49
CA GLU A 157 21.42 -7.29 3.99
C GLU A 157 20.68 -6.61 2.83
N PHE A 158 20.18 -7.39 1.86
CA PHE A 158 19.62 -6.83 0.62
C PHE A 158 18.09 -6.92 0.53
N GLY A 159 17.44 -7.60 1.47
CA GLY A 159 16.01 -7.86 1.39
C GLY A 159 15.15 -6.61 1.53
N GLY A 160 15.55 -5.65 2.37
CA GLY A 160 14.85 -4.36 2.53
C GLY A 160 15.01 -3.43 1.32
N TYR A 161 16.16 -3.49 0.64
CA TYR A 161 16.46 -2.70 -0.55
C TYR A 161 15.52 -2.96 -1.74
N ARG A 162 14.70 -4.03 -1.70
CA ARG A 162 13.79 -4.35 -2.80
C ARG A 162 12.80 -3.22 -3.11
N GLU A 163 12.43 -2.37 -2.16
CA GLU A 163 11.49 -1.24 -2.40
C GLU A 163 12.20 0.07 -2.76
N ILE A 164 13.54 0.15 -2.61
CA ILE A 164 14.28 1.41 -2.73
C ILE A 164 14.29 1.99 -4.15
N HIS A 165 14.28 1.13 -5.16
CA HIS A 165 14.31 1.56 -6.55
C HIS A 165 13.03 2.31 -6.94
N LYS A 166 11.88 1.85 -6.43
CA LYS A 166 10.60 2.51 -6.64
C LYS A 166 10.58 3.85 -5.92
N TYR A 167 11.04 3.91 -4.67
CA TYR A 167 11.15 5.15 -3.90
C TYR A 167 11.88 6.25 -4.68
N TYR A 168 13.08 5.98 -5.21
CA TYR A 168 13.82 6.96 -6.02
C TYR A 168 13.13 7.27 -7.35
N TYR A 169 12.46 6.30 -7.96
CA TYR A 169 11.69 6.55 -9.18
C TYR A 169 10.52 7.51 -8.93
N ILE A 170 9.83 7.37 -7.79
CA ILE A 170 8.76 8.30 -7.42
C ILE A 170 9.31 9.70 -7.11
N MET A 171 10.50 9.82 -6.52
CA MET A 171 11.16 11.13 -6.38
C MET A 171 11.35 11.83 -7.74
N ILE A 172 11.76 11.09 -8.77
CA ILE A 172 11.92 11.63 -10.13
C ILE A 172 10.56 12.07 -10.70
N ILE A 173 9.52 11.25 -10.49
CA ILE A 173 8.15 11.58 -10.89
C ILE A 173 7.65 12.86 -10.19
N ASP A 174 7.96 13.05 -8.91
CA ASP A 174 7.62 14.25 -8.14
C ASP A 174 8.32 15.50 -8.66
N ILE A 175 9.63 15.39 -8.96
CA ILE A 175 10.38 16.47 -9.61
C ILE A 175 9.70 16.86 -10.92
N PHE A 176 9.38 15.88 -11.78
CA PHE A 176 8.69 16.13 -13.04
C PHE A 176 7.32 16.80 -12.83
N ARG A 177 6.52 16.32 -11.87
CA ARG A 177 5.23 16.92 -11.50
C ARG A 177 5.39 18.40 -11.14
N LYS A 178 6.37 18.75 -10.29
CA LYS A 178 6.64 20.15 -9.90
C LYS A 178 6.95 21.05 -11.09
N TYR A 179 7.77 20.59 -12.04
CA TYR A 179 8.06 21.34 -13.27
C TYR A 179 6.82 21.52 -14.14
N VAL A 180 6.03 20.47 -14.32
CA VAL A 180 4.80 20.51 -15.15
C VAL A 180 3.76 21.45 -14.53
N LEU A 181 3.55 21.40 -13.22
CA LEU A 181 2.62 22.30 -12.54
C LEU A 181 3.10 23.76 -12.56
N ASN A 182 4.41 23.99 -12.48
CA ASN A 182 4.97 25.34 -12.63
C ASN A 182 4.75 25.90 -14.04
N ALA A 183 4.97 25.08 -15.08
CA ALA A 183 4.65 25.45 -16.46
C ALA A 183 3.15 25.71 -16.65
N ALA A 184 2.30 24.90 -16.04
CA ALA A 184 0.85 25.07 -16.06
C ALA A 184 0.40 26.41 -15.48
N GLN A 185 1.08 26.90 -14.43
CA GLN A 185 0.76 28.20 -13.83
C GLN A 185 0.86 29.34 -14.84
N HIS A 186 1.84 29.32 -15.76
CA HIS A 186 1.94 30.32 -16.81
C HIS A 186 0.74 30.31 -17.77
N LEU A 187 0.19 29.14 -18.06
CA LEU A 187 -0.99 29.01 -18.92
C LEU A 187 -2.27 29.43 -18.19
N VAL A 188 -2.36 29.18 -16.88
CA VAL A 188 -3.46 29.67 -16.02
C VAL A 188 -3.43 31.20 -15.93
N ASP A 189 -2.25 31.80 -15.72
CA ASP A 189 -2.10 33.26 -15.65
C ASP A 189 -2.50 33.96 -16.95
N GLN A 190 -2.38 33.26 -18.09
CA GLN A 190 -2.84 33.70 -19.41
C GLN A 190 -4.33 33.42 -19.67
N GLY A 191 -5.04 32.76 -18.75
CA GLY A 191 -6.44 32.35 -18.91
C GLY A 191 -6.65 31.24 -19.94
N ARG A 192 -5.60 30.45 -20.24
CA ARG A 192 -5.62 29.36 -21.24
C ARG A 192 -5.91 27.99 -20.62
N LEU A 193 -5.70 27.86 -19.31
CA LEU A 193 -6.14 26.74 -18.48
C LEU A 193 -6.98 27.27 -17.32
N ASP A 194 -7.96 26.48 -16.88
CA ASP A 194 -8.84 26.84 -15.76
C ASP A 194 -8.12 26.69 -14.41
N ASN A 195 -7.23 25.71 -14.32
CA ASN A 195 -6.39 25.42 -13.15
C ASN A 195 -5.12 24.67 -13.57
N THR A 196 -4.16 24.55 -12.66
CA THR A 196 -2.86 23.93 -12.96
C THR A 196 -2.95 22.43 -13.20
N GLU A 197 -3.90 21.71 -12.61
CA GLU A 197 -4.03 20.26 -12.79
C GLU A 197 -4.53 19.87 -14.19
N GLN A 198 -5.22 20.78 -14.89
CA GLN A 198 -5.67 20.56 -16.27
C GLN A 198 -4.51 20.30 -17.24
N VAL A 199 -3.28 20.65 -16.87
CA VAL A 199 -2.08 20.31 -17.65
C VAL A 199 -1.91 18.80 -17.86
N PHE A 200 -2.43 17.95 -16.96
CA PHE A 200 -2.31 16.50 -17.08
C PHE A 200 -3.24 15.90 -18.14
N ASP A 201 -4.16 16.70 -18.69
CA ASP A 201 -4.96 16.34 -19.85
C ASP A 201 -4.22 16.59 -21.18
N LEU A 202 -3.04 17.20 -21.12
CA LEU A 202 -2.18 17.48 -22.27
C LEU A 202 -1.10 16.41 -22.43
N THR A 203 -0.67 16.17 -23.68
CA THR A 203 0.59 15.48 -23.91
C THR A 203 1.77 16.42 -23.65
N ILE A 204 2.98 15.88 -23.49
CA ILE A 204 4.20 16.69 -23.37
C ILE A 204 4.36 17.62 -24.58
N ALA A 205 4.10 17.11 -25.79
CA ALA A 205 4.18 17.89 -27.01
C ALA A 205 3.15 19.03 -27.07
N ASP A 206 1.93 18.79 -26.56
CA ASP A 206 0.91 19.84 -26.46
C ASP A 206 1.34 20.96 -25.51
N LEU A 207 1.97 20.61 -24.38
CA LEU A 207 2.46 21.56 -23.41
C LEU A 207 3.63 22.39 -23.97
N GLU A 208 4.61 21.74 -24.61
CA GLU A 208 5.74 22.42 -25.26
C GLU A 208 5.26 23.44 -26.29
N GLU A 209 4.37 23.03 -27.20
CA GLU A 209 3.83 23.92 -28.24
C GLU A 209 2.99 25.06 -27.63
N ALA A 210 2.20 24.78 -26.59
CA ALA A 210 1.40 25.80 -25.92
C ALA A 210 2.28 26.87 -25.24
N LEU A 211 3.44 26.51 -24.71
CA LEU A 211 4.37 27.45 -24.09
C LEU A 211 5.08 28.34 -25.12
N GLU A 212 5.30 27.85 -26.34
CA GLU A 212 5.93 28.60 -27.43
C GLU A 212 4.94 29.45 -28.24
N ASP A 213 3.75 28.93 -28.50
CA ASP A 213 2.73 29.57 -29.33
C ASP A 213 1.45 29.91 -28.53
N PRO A 214 1.21 31.21 -28.25
CA PRO A 214 0.01 31.69 -27.57
C PRO A 214 -1.30 31.40 -28.33
N SER A 215 -1.24 31.14 -29.64
CA SER A 215 -2.42 30.90 -30.47
C SER A 215 -2.98 29.48 -30.33
N VAL A 216 -2.21 28.56 -29.73
CA VAL A 216 -2.64 27.18 -29.48
C VAL A 216 -3.83 27.16 -28.54
N ASP A 217 -4.91 26.53 -28.99
CA ASP A 217 -6.12 26.24 -28.21
C ASP A 217 -5.87 25.03 -27.29
N VAL A 218 -5.34 25.33 -26.10
CA VAL A 218 -4.94 24.34 -25.10
C VAL A 218 -6.15 23.58 -24.55
N GLN A 219 -7.27 24.26 -24.34
CA GLN A 219 -8.49 23.66 -23.79
C GLN A 219 -9.05 22.60 -24.73
N ASN A 220 -9.13 22.89 -26.03
CA ASN A 220 -9.61 21.92 -27.02
C ASN A 220 -8.67 20.71 -27.16
N ARG A 221 -7.35 20.89 -27.00
CA ARG A 221 -6.38 19.77 -26.97
C ARG A 221 -6.61 18.87 -25.76
N ALA A 222 -6.70 19.44 -24.57
CA ALA A 222 -7.03 18.72 -23.33
C ALA A 222 -8.35 17.94 -23.49
N ASP A 223 -9.38 18.59 -24.05
CA ASP A 223 -10.67 17.94 -24.27
C ASP A 223 -10.60 16.78 -25.26
N LYS A 224 -9.83 16.91 -26.35
CA LYS A 224 -9.60 15.83 -27.32
C LYS A 224 -8.86 14.65 -26.70
N ASN A 225 -7.77 14.92 -25.98
CA ASN A 225 -6.94 13.90 -25.36
C ASN A 225 -7.73 13.06 -24.33
N THR A 226 -8.65 13.70 -23.61
CA THR A 226 -9.43 13.05 -22.56
C THR A 226 -10.72 12.37 -23.04
N GLN A 227 -11.09 12.46 -24.33
CA GLN A 227 -12.34 11.86 -24.82
C GLN A 227 -12.43 10.36 -24.56
N PHE A 228 -11.32 9.63 -24.72
CA PHE A 228 -11.28 8.20 -24.44
C PHE A 228 -11.39 7.92 -22.94
N LEU A 229 -10.68 8.68 -22.10
CA LEU A 229 -10.75 8.56 -20.63
C LEU A 229 -12.17 8.80 -20.12
N LYS A 230 -12.87 9.80 -20.65
CA LYS A 230 -14.29 10.09 -20.36
C LYS A 230 -15.20 8.89 -20.66
N LYS A 231 -14.92 8.11 -21.72
CA LYS A 231 -15.70 6.90 -22.07
C LYS A 231 -15.46 5.74 -21.10
N ILE A 232 -14.26 5.64 -20.52
CA ILE A 232 -13.88 4.54 -19.64
C ILE A 232 -13.94 4.89 -18.14
N LYS A 233 -14.39 6.10 -17.77
CA LYS A 233 -14.40 6.59 -16.38
C LYS A 233 -15.12 5.68 -15.38
N ASN A 234 -16.10 4.90 -15.84
CA ASN A 234 -16.89 3.99 -15.00
C ASN A 234 -16.30 2.57 -14.92
N ILE A 235 -15.21 2.29 -15.66
CA ILE A 235 -14.53 0.99 -15.61
C ILE A 235 -13.70 0.93 -14.33
N ARG A 236 -14.14 0.11 -13.37
CA ARG A 236 -13.45 -0.09 -12.09
C ARG A 236 -12.33 -1.12 -12.19
N ASN A 237 -12.52 -2.13 -13.04
CA ASN A 237 -11.63 -3.29 -13.15
C ASN A 237 -11.06 -3.39 -14.56
N PHE A 238 -9.74 -3.22 -14.68
CA PHE A 238 -9.03 -3.52 -15.91
C PHE A 238 -8.62 -5.00 -15.95
N PRO A 239 -8.82 -5.70 -17.08
CA PRO A 239 -8.45 -7.10 -17.21
C PRO A 239 -6.93 -7.28 -17.09
N ARG A 240 -6.51 -8.36 -16.40
CA ARG A 240 -5.09 -8.69 -16.22
C ARG A 240 -4.43 -9.20 -17.50
N ILE A 241 -5.18 -9.96 -18.29
CA ILE A 241 -4.70 -10.56 -19.53
C ILE A 241 -5.77 -10.39 -20.60
N ILE A 242 -5.38 -9.79 -21.72
CA ILE A 242 -6.17 -9.69 -22.93
C ILE A 242 -5.33 -10.28 -24.06
N ASP A 243 -5.91 -11.16 -24.87
CA ASP A 243 -5.25 -11.62 -26.08
C ASP A 243 -5.44 -10.65 -27.27
N SER A 244 -4.75 -10.89 -28.38
CA SER A 244 -4.82 -10.05 -29.59
C SER A 244 -6.20 -9.97 -30.24
N ARG A 245 -7.16 -10.81 -29.83
CA ARG A 245 -8.54 -10.82 -30.32
C ARG A 245 -9.48 -10.02 -29.41
N GLY A 246 -8.95 -9.44 -28.33
CA GLY A 246 -9.75 -8.77 -27.31
C GLY A 246 -10.39 -9.74 -26.31
N LYS A 247 -10.01 -11.02 -26.29
CA LYS A 247 -10.53 -11.96 -25.30
C LYS A 247 -9.85 -11.71 -23.95
N ILE A 248 -10.65 -11.41 -22.95
CA ILE A 248 -10.21 -11.34 -21.55
C ILE A 248 -10.02 -12.77 -21.04
N LEU A 249 -8.79 -13.12 -20.65
CA LEU A 249 -8.48 -14.40 -20.05
C LEU A 249 -8.67 -14.31 -18.54
N ARG A 250 -9.59 -15.11 -18.02
CA ARG A 250 -9.89 -15.23 -16.59
C ARG A 250 -9.35 -16.53 -16.03
N SER A 251 -9.03 -16.55 -14.75
CA SER A 251 -8.68 -17.78 -14.06
C SER A 251 -9.92 -18.69 -13.99
N PRO A 252 -9.77 -20.01 -14.09
CA PRO A 252 -10.89 -20.92 -13.86
C PRO A 252 -11.41 -20.72 -12.43
N LYS A 253 -12.73 -20.52 -12.28
CA LYS A 253 -13.37 -20.50 -10.96
C LYS A 253 -13.16 -21.87 -10.32
N ARG A 254 -12.60 -21.91 -9.10
CA ARG A 254 -12.61 -23.12 -8.29
C ARG A 254 -14.06 -23.39 -7.87
N GLU A 255 -14.51 -24.64 -7.93
CA GLU A 255 -15.77 -25.04 -7.29
C GLU A 255 -15.54 -24.96 -5.79
N VAL A 256 -16.23 -24.02 -5.13
CA VAL A 256 -16.21 -23.83 -3.69
C VAL A 256 -17.67 -23.85 -3.20
N SER A 257 -17.89 -24.19 -1.92
CA SER A 257 -19.22 -24.10 -1.32
C SER A 257 -19.76 -22.66 -1.39
N GLU A 258 -21.09 -22.47 -1.33
CA GLU A 258 -21.71 -21.14 -1.50
C GLU A 258 -21.18 -20.08 -0.52
N ASP A 259 -20.69 -20.49 0.66
CA ASP A 259 -20.19 -19.62 1.72
C ASP A 259 -18.65 -19.61 1.85
N GLU A 260 -17.92 -20.16 0.87
CA GLU A 260 -16.46 -20.26 0.91
C GLU A 260 -15.81 -19.61 -0.31
N ILE A 261 -14.80 -18.78 -0.05
CA ILE A 261 -13.98 -18.11 -1.06
C ILE A 261 -12.54 -18.57 -0.88
N VAL A 262 -11.90 -18.98 -1.98
CA VAL A 262 -10.50 -19.45 -1.96
C VAL A 262 -9.62 -18.52 -2.78
N GLY A 263 -8.58 -18.01 -2.14
CA GLY A 263 -7.50 -17.26 -2.76
C GLY A 263 -6.14 -17.95 -2.64
N GLU A 264 -5.10 -17.18 -2.90
CA GLU A 264 -3.71 -17.54 -2.64
C GLU A 264 -3.38 -17.24 -1.17
N PRO A 265 -2.80 -18.20 -0.42
CA PRO A 265 -2.32 -17.95 0.94
C PRO A 265 -1.10 -17.04 0.88
N ILE A 266 -1.21 -15.85 1.48
CA ILE A 266 -0.16 -14.85 1.43
C ILE A 266 0.56 -14.71 2.76
N SER A 267 -0.16 -14.42 3.83
CA SER A 267 0.42 -14.16 5.16
C SER A 267 -0.36 -14.98 6.19
N PRO A 268 0.32 -15.84 6.99
CA PRO A 268 -0.35 -16.80 7.85
C PRO A 268 -1.06 -16.12 9.02
N GLY A 269 -2.08 -16.81 9.55
CA GLY A 269 -2.89 -16.40 10.69
C GLY A 269 -4.38 -16.52 10.40
N VAL A 270 -5.18 -16.62 11.45
CA VAL A 270 -6.64 -16.75 11.37
C VAL A 270 -7.28 -15.57 12.08
N ILE A 271 -8.23 -14.91 11.42
CA ILE A 271 -8.97 -13.80 11.99
C ILE A 271 -10.43 -13.84 11.55
N ARG A 272 -11.32 -13.50 12.47
CA ARG A 272 -12.73 -13.23 12.19
C ARG A 272 -12.97 -11.74 12.40
N GLY A 273 -13.58 -11.08 11.43
CA GLY A 273 -13.79 -9.64 11.47
C GLY A 273 -14.82 -9.15 10.47
N THR A 274 -15.17 -7.86 10.61
CA THR A 274 -16.13 -7.19 9.73
C THR A 274 -15.44 -6.73 8.46
N VAL A 275 -16.02 -7.04 7.31
CA VAL A 275 -15.52 -6.67 6.00
C VAL A 275 -15.66 -5.15 5.80
N LYS A 276 -14.57 -4.54 5.35
CA LYS A 276 -14.51 -3.18 4.80
C LYS A 276 -13.95 -3.22 3.38
N VAL A 277 -14.83 -3.08 2.39
CA VAL A 277 -14.49 -3.03 0.96
C VAL A 277 -14.13 -1.61 0.58
N LEU A 278 -12.87 -1.34 0.26
CA LEU A 278 -12.39 -0.02 -0.15
C LEU A 278 -11.90 -0.06 -1.61
N HIS A 279 -12.28 0.96 -2.38
CA HIS A 279 -11.77 1.19 -3.73
C HIS A 279 -10.64 2.23 -3.75
N THR A 280 -10.61 3.14 -2.77
CA THR A 280 -9.52 4.09 -2.53
C THR A 280 -9.21 4.12 -1.02
N PRO A 281 -7.97 4.47 -0.61
CA PRO A 281 -7.57 4.40 0.79
C PRO A 281 -8.23 5.47 1.68
N ASP A 282 -8.80 6.49 1.07
CA ASP A 282 -9.48 7.63 1.70
C ASP A 282 -11.01 7.51 1.71
N GLU A 283 -11.58 6.41 1.19
CA GLU A 283 -13.04 6.27 1.02
C GLU A 283 -13.79 6.22 2.37
N LYS A 284 -13.22 5.52 3.35
CA LYS A 284 -13.81 5.34 4.69
C LYS A 284 -12.76 4.80 5.67
N PRO A 285 -12.93 5.01 6.98
CA PRO A 285 -12.01 4.47 7.97
C PRO A 285 -12.09 2.94 8.02
N VAL A 286 -10.92 2.32 8.26
CA VAL A 286 -10.78 0.91 8.62
C VAL A 286 -10.51 0.86 10.12
N LEU A 287 -11.41 0.24 10.87
CA LEU A 287 -11.33 0.18 12.32
C LEU A 287 -10.47 -1.02 12.77
N PRO A 288 -9.92 -0.97 13.98
CA PRO A 288 -9.26 -2.10 14.61
C PRO A 288 -10.06 -3.40 14.51
N GLY A 289 -9.46 -4.43 13.91
CA GLY A 289 -10.07 -5.76 13.76
C GLY A 289 -10.92 -5.95 12.49
N ASP A 290 -11.17 -4.88 11.72
CA ASP A 290 -11.83 -4.99 10.41
C ASP A 290 -10.96 -5.78 9.42
N ILE A 291 -11.62 -6.46 8.48
CA ILE A 291 -10.97 -7.13 7.36
C ILE A 291 -11.00 -6.18 6.16
N LEU A 292 -9.83 -5.65 5.81
CA LEU A 292 -9.65 -4.78 4.66
C LEU A 292 -9.77 -5.60 3.37
N VAL A 293 -10.77 -5.29 2.56
CA VAL A 293 -10.96 -5.87 1.23
C VAL A 293 -10.69 -4.79 0.18
N ALA A 294 -9.70 -5.02 -0.69
CA ALA A 294 -9.35 -4.06 -1.74
C ALA A 294 -8.99 -4.77 -3.04
N ARG A 295 -9.06 -4.05 -4.16
CA ARG A 295 -8.62 -4.60 -5.45
C ARG A 295 -7.11 -4.80 -5.48
N ALA A 296 -6.35 -3.77 -5.16
CA ALA A 296 -4.91 -3.78 -5.10
C ALA A 296 -4.47 -2.69 -4.13
N THR A 297 -3.28 -2.81 -3.57
CA THR A 297 -2.75 -1.80 -2.65
C THR A 297 -1.39 -1.32 -3.13
N ASP A 298 -1.08 -0.10 -2.72
CA ASP A 298 0.20 0.55 -2.93
C ASP A 298 0.68 1.17 -1.60
N PRO A 299 1.87 1.77 -1.55
CA PRO A 299 2.42 2.35 -0.33
C PRO A 299 1.53 3.38 0.37
N GLY A 300 0.63 4.06 -0.34
CA GLY A 300 -0.36 4.95 0.27
C GLY A 300 -1.47 4.24 1.03
N TRP A 301 -1.63 2.92 0.88
CA TRP A 301 -2.57 2.10 1.67
C TRP A 301 -1.96 1.56 2.96
N THR A 302 -0.63 1.59 3.09
CA THR A 302 0.11 1.12 4.29
C THR A 302 -0.51 1.58 5.61
N PRO A 303 -1.04 2.81 5.71
CA PRO A 303 -1.75 3.25 6.91
C PRO A 303 -2.95 2.38 7.33
N LEU A 304 -3.73 1.91 6.37
CA LEU A 304 -4.91 1.08 6.63
C LEU A 304 -4.53 -0.33 7.10
N PHE A 305 -3.36 -0.82 6.68
CA PHE A 305 -2.84 -2.13 7.10
C PHE A 305 -2.53 -2.17 8.59
N ILE A 306 -2.22 -1.02 9.20
CA ILE A 306 -1.94 -0.92 10.62
C ILE A 306 -3.19 -1.32 11.42
N ASN A 307 -4.36 -0.78 11.05
CA ASN A 307 -5.62 -1.01 11.75
C ASN A 307 -6.32 -2.32 11.37
N ALA A 308 -6.14 -2.77 10.13
CA ALA A 308 -6.77 -4.01 9.67
C ALA A 308 -6.39 -5.21 10.57
N GLY A 309 -7.38 -6.01 10.93
CA GLY A 309 -7.20 -7.32 11.54
C GLY A 309 -6.77 -8.39 10.53
N GLY A 310 -7.17 -8.23 9.25
CA GLY A 310 -6.79 -9.08 8.13
C GLY A 310 -6.96 -8.37 6.80
N VAL A 311 -6.34 -8.90 5.73
CA VAL A 311 -6.34 -8.27 4.41
C VAL A 311 -6.72 -9.26 3.31
N ILE A 312 -7.69 -8.88 2.48
CA ILE A 312 -8.14 -9.65 1.33
C ILE A 312 -7.96 -8.82 0.05
N LEU A 313 -7.22 -9.35 -0.93
CA LEU A 313 -6.88 -8.63 -2.15
C LEU A 313 -7.34 -9.33 -3.43
N GLU A 314 -7.91 -8.57 -4.36
CA GLU A 314 -8.28 -9.10 -5.69
C GLU A 314 -7.04 -9.39 -6.55
N VAL A 315 -6.11 -8.45 -6.51
CA VAL A 315 -4.82 -8.43 -7.18
C VAL A 315 -3.77 -8.39 -6.08
N GLY A 316 -3.09 -9.51 -5.96
CA GLY A 316 -1.96 -9.70 -5.08
C GLY A 316 -1.27 -10.98 -5.49
N GLY A 317 0.04 -11.00 -5.39
CA GLY A 317 0.84 -12.21 -5.45
C GLY A 317 1.84 -12.18 -4.30
N LEU A 318 2.50 -13.30 -4.04
CA LEU A 318 3.43 -13.48 -2.91
C LEU A 318 4.44 -12.33 -2.68
N LEU A 319 4.80 -11.59 -3.73
CA LEU A 319 5.82 -10.55 -3.74
C LEU A 319 5.28 -9.13 -3.97
N GLN A 320 3.96 -8.93 -4.07
CA GLN A 320 3.38 -7.61 -4.31
C GLN A 320 3.26 -6.80 -3.01
N HIS A 321 3.20 -5.48 -3.13
CA HIS A 321 3.22 -4.54 -2.00
C HIS A 321 2.28 -4.94 -0.85
N GLY A 322 0.98 -5.13 -1.12
CA GLY A 322 0.02 -5.52 -0.08
C GLY A 322 0.32 -6.86 0.59
N ALA A 323 0.82 -7.84 -0.16
CA ALA A 323 1.24 -9.13 0.38
C ALA A 323 2.45 -8.99 1.31
N LEU A 324 3.38 -8.12 0.94
CA LEU A 324 4.58 -7.84 1.69
C LEU A 324 4.28 -7.11 3.00
N VAL A 325 3.54 -6.00 2.88
CA VAL A 325 3.12 -5.17 4.00
C VAL A 325 2.31 -6.00 4.99
N ALA A 326 1.36 -6.81 4.54
CA ALA A 326 0.63 -7.70 5.45
C ALA A 326 1.56 -8.63 6.25
N ARG A 327 2.60 -9.20 5.64
CA ARG A 327 3.58 -10.05 6.35
C ARG A 327 4.45 -9.26 7.33
N GLU A 328 4.88 -8.07 6.93
CA GLU A 328 5.72 -7.20 7.76
C GLU A 328 4.95 -6.68 8.97
N TYR A 329 3.64 -6.43 8.82
CA TYR A 329 2.73 -6.09 9.91
C TYR A 329 2.06 -7.32 10.56
N GLY A 330 2.50 -8.55 10.25
CA GLY A 330 1.97 -9.77 10.86
C GLY A 330 0.46 -10.00 10.68
N LYS A 331 -0.16 -9.39 9.65
CA LYS A 331 -1.59 -9.51 9.36
C LYS A 331 -1.87 -10.76 8.51
N PRO A 332 -2.90 -11.55 8.83
CA PRO A 332 -3.44 -12.57 7.94
C PRO A 332 -3.77 -11.96 6.57
N CYS A 333 -3.34 -12.61 5.48
CA CYS A 333 -3.59 -12.10 4.14
C CYS A 333 -3.90 -13.22 3.15
N VAL A 334 -4.95 -13.00 2.37
CA VAL A 334 -5.36 -13.83 1.23
C VAL A 334 -5.48 -12.94 0.01
N ALA A 335 -4.91 -13.34 -1.12
CA ALA A 335 -4.96 -12.52 -2.34
C ALA A 335 -5.32 -13.32 -3.59
N GLY A 336 -5.40 -12.65 -4.74
CA GLY A 336 -5.62 -13.30 -6.02
C GLY A 336 -7.06 -13.81 -6.21
N ILE A 337 -8.01 -13.27 -5.46
CA ILE A 337 -9.43 -13.63 -5.56
C ILE A 337 -10.08 -12.73 -6.60
N GLU A 338 -10.49 -13.28 -7.74
CA GLU A 338 -11.16 -12.48 -8.78
C GLU A 338 -12.49 -11.89 -8.27
N ASP A 339 -12.73 -10.60 -8.57
CA ASP A 339 -13.93 -9.85 -8.19
C ASP A 339 -14.25 -9.84 -6.67
N VAL A 340 -13.25 -9.96 -5.79
CA VAL A 340 -13.48 -10.05 -4.33
C VAL A 340 -14.23 -8.86 -3.73
N THR A 341 -14.06 -7.67 -4.30
CA THR A 341 -14.77 -6.44 -3.90
C THR A 341 -16.25 -6.45 -4.28
N ALA A 342 -16.68 -7.38 -5.15
CA ALA A 342 -18.08 -7.62 -5.49
C ALA A 342 -18.64 -8.88 -4.82
N LEU A 343 -17.78 -9.85 -4.47
CA LEU A 343 -18.16 -11.05 -3.74
C LEU A 343 -18.46 -10.76 -2.27
N LEU A 344 -17.63 -9.94 -1.63
CA LEU A 344 -17.81 -9.51 -0.25
C LEU A 344 -18.47 -8.12 -0.19
N ARG A 345 -19.27 -7.89 0.85
CA ARG A 345 -19.99 -6.63 1.08
C ARG A 345 -19.55 -6.02 2.41
N ASP A 346 -19.55 -4.68 2.46
CA ASP A 346 -19.34 -3.96 3.71
C ASP A 346 -20.28 -4.46 4.81
N GLY A 347 -19.73 -4.62 6.02
CA GLY A 347 -20.50 -5.05 7.19
C GLY A 347 -20.67 -6.57 7.32
N GLN A 348 -20.36 -7.35 6.29
CA GLN A 348 -20.36 -8.82 6.41
C GLN A 348 -19.29 -9.29 7.38
N VAL A 349 -19.57 -10.34 8.15
CA VAL A 349 -18.56 -10.97 9.00
C VAL A 349 -18.00 -12.19 8.30
N VAL A 350 -16.69 -12.20 8.13
CA VAL A 350 -15.97 -13.35 7.54
C VAL A 350 -14.90 -13.85 8.50
N GLU A 351 -14.60 -15.13 8.41
CA GLU A 351 -13.41 -15.74 8.99
C GLU A 351 -12.44 -16.05 7.87
N MET A 352 -11.20 -15.60 7.99
CA MET A 352 -10.16 -15.85 6.98
C MET A 352 -8.95 -16.54 7.61
N ASP A 353 -8.39 -17.51 6.88
CA ASP A 353 -7.13 -18.15 7.21
C ASP A 353 -6.12 -17.87 6.09
N GLY A 354 -5.17 -16.96 6.38
CA GLY A 354 -4.12 -16.59 5.45
C GLY A 354 -3.06 -17.67 5.22
N SER A 355 -3.11 -18.78 5.96
CA SER A 355 -2.23 -19.95 5.80
C SER A 355 -2.76 -20.92 4.76
N THR A 356 -4.08 -21.13 4.73
CA THR A 356 -4.76 -22.01 3.76
C THR A 356 -5.28 -21.25 2.54
N GLY A 357 -5.51 -19.94 2.66
CA GLY A 357 -6.10 -19.11 1.62
C GLY A 357 -7.63 -19.17 1.60
N VAL A 358 -8.25 -19.72 2.65
CA VAL A 358 -9.70 -19.90 2.76
C VAL A 358 -10.33 -18.73 3.49
N ILE A 359 -11.45 -18.25 2.97
CA ILE A 359 -12.31 -17.25 3.60
C ILE A 359 -13.71 -17.85 3.68
N GLN A 360 -14.28 -17.91 4.88
CA GLN A 360 -15.61 -18.41 5.15
C GLN A 360 -16.54 -17.26 5.55
N ILE A 361 -17.67 -17.15 4.87
CA ILE A 361 -18.68 -16.14 5.17
C ILE A 361 -19.49 -16.64 6.37
N VAL A 362 -19.45 -15.89 7.47
CA VAL A 362 -20.09 -16.29 8.74
C VAL A 362 -21.48 -15.67 8.88
N THR A 363 -21.68 -14.47 8.35
CA THR A 363 -23.00 -13.82 8.30
C THR A 363 -23.20 -13.17 6.93
N ASN A 364 -24.30 -13.52 6.26
CA ASN A 364 -24.61 -13.01 4.91
C ASN A 364 -25.28 -11.62 4.91
N ASP A 365 -25.88 -11.20 6.03
CA ASP A 365 -26.56 -9.92 6.15
C ASP A 365 -25.75 -8.94 7.03
N PRO A 366 -25.41 -7.73 6.53
CA PRO A 366 -24.95 -6.63 7.36
C PRO A 366 -26.12 -6.10 8.21
N GLU A 367 -25.90 -5.91 9.52
CA GLU A 367 -26.85 -5.21 10.40
C GLU A 367 -27.12 -3.77 9.96
#